data_AF-A0A090QM04-F1
#
_entry.id   AF-A0A090QM04-F1
#
_cell.length_a   1.000
_cell.length_b   1.000
_cell.length_c   1.000
_cell.angle_alpha   90.00
_cell.angle_beta   90.00
_cell.angle_gamma   90.00
#
_symmetry.space_group_name_H-M   'P 1'
#
loop_
_entity.id
_entity.type
_entity.pdbx_description
1 polymer ?
#
loop_
_entity_poly.entity_id
_entity_poly.type
_entity_poly.pdbx_seq_one_letter_code
_entity_poly.pdbx_strand_id
1 'polypeptide(L)'
;MSKFTLHTVETAPEKSKTILEGAKKQMGMVPGLYAVLAESPEILKAYTQLHQLFTNTSFDADELTVVWQTINVEHACHYCVPAHTGIAHSMGVDPA
;
A
#
# COMPACT_ATOMS: atom_id res chain seq x y z
N MET A 1 -0.60 -11.57 -18.28
CA MET A 1 -0.13 -10.70 -17.19
C MET A 1 1.39 -10.70 -17.19
N SER A 2 2.02 -9.54 -16.98
CA SER A 2 3.46 -9.44 -16.78
C SER A 2 3.86 -10.10 -15.46
N LYS A 3 5.00 -10.78 -15.44
CA LYS A 3 5.58 -11.36 -14.22
C LYS A 3 6.53 -10.33 -13.62
N PHE A 4 6.23 -9.89 -12.40
CA PHE A 4 7.11 -9.00 -11.64
C PHE A 4 7.83 -9.80 -10.54
N THR A 5 9.07 -9.41 -10.25
CA THR A 5 9.79 -9.90 -9.07
C THR A 5 9.15 -9.29 -7.82
N LEU A 6 8.90 -10.12 -6.81
CA LEU A 6 8.50 -9.67 -5.48
C LEU A 6 9.74 -9.60 -4.61
N HIS A 7 10.26 -8.40 -4.38
CA HIS A 7 11.42 -8.23 -3.51
C HIS A 7 11.02 -8.34 -2.03
N THR A 8 11.84 -9.07 -1.30
CA THR A 8 11.94 -9.03 0.16
C THR A 8 12.92 -7.95 0.59
N VAL A 9 13.05 -7.70 1.90
CA VAL A 9 14.09 -6.79 2.44
C VAL A 9 15.50 -7.24 2.01
N GLU A 10 15.74 -8.55 1.93
CA GLU A 10 17.03 -9.13 1.60
C GLU A 10 17.35 -9.04 0.10
N THR A 11 16.32 -9.08 -0.75
CA THR A 11 16.46 -9.17 -2.22
C THR A 11 16.19 -7.85 -2.93
N ALA A 12 15.72 -6.81 -2.23
CA ALA A 12 15.51 -5.49 -2.80
C ALA A 12 16.83 -4.75 -3.07
N PRO A 13 16.88 -3.85 -4.08
CA PRO A 13 17.94 -2.87 -4.23
C PRO A 13 18.21 -2.12 -2.90
N GLU A 14 19.48 -1.81 -2.63
CA GLU A 14 19.92 -1.29 -1.33
C GLU A 14 19.12 -0.07 -0.85
N LYS A 15 18.82 0.86 -1.76
CA LYS A 15 18.05 2.08 -1.46
C LYS A 15 16.57 1.84 -1.16
N SER A 16 16.02 0.69 -1.53
CA SER A 16 14.62 0.30 -1.25
C SER A 16 14.48 -0.40 0.11
N LYS A 17 15.56 -1.00 0.63
CA LYS A 17 15.52 -1.84 1.84
C LYS A 17 14.95 -1.11 3.04
N THR A 18 15.44 0.09 3.34
CA THR A 18 14.97 0.89 4.49
C THR A 18 13.47 1.20 4.41
N ILE A 19 12.94 1.41 3.20
CA ILE A 19 11.49 1.65 3.02
C ILE A 19 10.71 0.37 3.30
N LEU A 20 11.19 -0.79 2.83
CA LEU A 20 10.56 -2.09 3.09
C LEU A 20 10.63 -2.51 4.57
N GLU A 21 11.74 -2.23 5.24
CA GLU A 21 11.89 -2.44 6.69
C GLU A 21 10.89 -1.59 7.48
N GLY A 22 10.72 -0.32 7.09
CA GLY A 22 9.72 0.58 7.66
C GLY A 22 8.30 0.04 7.49
N ALA A 23 7.95 -0.41 6.28
CA ALA A 23 6.66 -1.02 6.00
C ALA A 23 6.42 -2.27 6.85
N LYS A 24 7.41 -3.18 6.93
CA LYS A 24 7.32 -4.38 7.77
C LYS A 24 7.12 -4.05 9.24
N LYS A 25 7.79 -3.02 9.76
CA LYS A 25 7.65 -2.57 11.15
C LYS A 25 6.27 -1.97 11.44
N GLN A 26 5.73 -1.18 10.51
CA GLN A 26 4.44 -0.49 10.69
C GLN A 26 3.23 -1.39 10.44
N MET A 27 3.34 -2.31 9.47
CA MET A 27 2.21 -3.11 8.96
C MET A 27 2.34 -4.60 9.31
N GLY A 28 3.44 -5.02 9.95
CA GLY A 28 3.74 -6.43 10.25
C GLY A 28 4.22 -7.27 9.05
N MET A 29 4.11 -6.73 7.83
CA MET A 29 4.50 -7.39 6.58
C MET A 29 4.92 -6.36 5.52
N VAL A 30 5.59 -6.83 4.45
CA VAL A 30 5.81 -6.02 3.24
C VAL A 30 4.61 -6.22 2.31
N PRO A 31 3.84 -5.17 1.99
CA PRO A 31 2.74 -5.28 1.02
C PRO A 31 3.26 -5.74 -0.34
N GLY A 32 2.50 -6.60 -1.03
CA GLY A 32 2.88 -7.09 -2.36
C GLY A 32 3.16 -5.99 -3.37
N LEU A 33 2.39 -4.89 -3.35
CA LEU A 33 2.67 -3.72 -4.19
C LEU A 33 4.04 -3.10 -3.87
N TYR A 34 4.41 -2.97 -2.59
CA TYR A 34 5.71 -2.42 -2.21
C TYR A 34 6.84 -3.34 -2.64
N ALA A 35 6.64 -4.65 -2.54
CA ALA A 35 7.58 -5.66 -3.02
C ALA A 35 7.84 -5.56 -4.54
N VAL A 36 6.82 -5.24 -5.35
CA VAL A 36 6.98 -4.97 -6.79
C VAL A 36 7.69 -3.63 -7.03
N LEU A 37 7.23 -2.56 -6.38
CA LEU A 37 7.78 -1.23 -6.59
C LEU A 37 9.23 -1.10 -6.11
N ALA A 38 9.67 -1.96 -5.20
CA ALA A 38 11.03 -1.97 -4.66
C ALA A 38 12.13 -2.13 -5.72
N GLU A 39 11.83 -2.69 -6.90
CA GLU A 39 12.76 -2.72 -8.04
C GLU A 39 13.25 -1.31 -8.40
N SER A 40 12.41 -0.28 -8.23
CA SER A 40 12.76 1.14 -8.39
C SER A 40 12.64 1.88 -7.06
N PRO A 41 13.76 2.19 -6.38
CA PRO A 41 13.75 2.96 -5.13
C PRO A 41 12.99 4.28 -5.22
N GLU A 42 13.11 4.96 -6.36
CA GLU A 42 12.48 6.25 -6.62
C GLU A 42 10.95 6.12 -6.72
N ILE A 43 10.44 5.09 -7.40
CA ILE A 43 9.00 4.84 -7.49
C ILE A 43 8.43 4.41 -6.14
N LEU A 44 9.10 3.49 -5.43
CA LEU A 44 8.68 3.08 -4.09
C LEU A 44 8.62 4.28 -3.14
N LYS A 45 9.63 5.16 -3.17
CA LYS A 45 9.65 6.39 -2.37
C LYS A 45 8.52 7.35 -2.74
N ALA A 46 8.28 7.58 -4.02
CA ALA A 46 7.21 8.46 -4.47
C ALA A 46 5.84 7.94 -4.04
N TYR A 47 5.60 6.63 -4.17
CA TYR A 47 4.35 6.00 -3.78
C TYR A 47 4.09 6.12 -2.27
N THR A 48 5.09 5.80 -1.44
CA THR A 48 4.92 5.88 0.03
C THR A 48 4.76 7.32 0.51
N GLN A 49 5.46 8.27 -0.12
CA GLN A 49 5.30 9.69 0.19
C GLN A 49 3.90 10.20 -0.20
N LEU A 50 3.39 9.82 -1.37
CA LEU A 50 2.04 10.18 -1.78
C LEU A 50 0.98 9.60 -0.84
N HIS A 51 1.13 8.34 -0.45
CA HIS A 51 0.25 7.70 0.52
C HIS A 51 0.24 8.47 1.85
N GLN A 52 1.41 8.79 2.40
CA GLN A 52 1.53 9.54 3.64
C GLN A 52 0.87 10.92 3.56
N LEU A 53 1.07 11.65 2.45
CA LEU A 53 0.44 12.96 2.25
C LEU A 53 -1.08 12.85 2.20
N PHE A 54 -1.61 11.82 1.52
CA PHE A 54 -3.06 11.59 1.43
C PHE A 54 -3.68 11.22 2.78
N THR A 55 -3.05 10.33 3.55
CA THR A 55 -3.56 9.94 4.88
C THR A 55 -3.43 11.04 5.94
N ASN A 56 -2.65 12.08 5.66
CA ASN A 56 -2.50 13.25 6.54
C ASN A 56 -3.44 14.42 6.14
N THR A 57 -4.37 14.18 5.23
CA THR A 57 -5.44 15.15 4.92
C THR A 57 -6.41 15.29 6.10
N SER A 58 -7.42 16.15 5.96
CA SER A 58 -8.47 16.31 6.99
C SER A 58 -9.48 15.17 7.02
N PHE A 59 -9.35 14.16 6.16
CA PHE A 59 -10.27 13.04 6.10
C PHE A 59 -10.12 12.10 7.29
N ASP A 60 -11.24 11.61 7.79
CA ASP A 60 -11.26 10.54 8.77
C ASP A 60 -11.09 9.15 8.14
N ALA A 61 -11.17 8.10 8.95
CA ALA A 61 -10.99 6.73 8.49
C ALA A 61 -12.06 6.29 7.49
N ASP A 62 -13.31 6.71 7.68
CA ASP A 62 -14.42 6.36 6.80
C ASP A 62 -14.24 7.08 5.45
N GLU A 63 -13.93 8.37 5.47
CA GLU A 63 -13.73 9.17 4.26
C GLU A 63 -12.53 8.69 3.42
N LEU A 64 -11.39 8.38 4.05
CA LEU A 64 -10.21 7.83 3.36
C LEU A 64 -10.54 6.50 2.65
N THR A 65 -11.28 5.62 3.34
CA THR A 65 -11.60 4.29 2.81
C THR A 65 -12.67 4.35 1.74
N VAL A 66 -13.63 5.27 1.81
CA VAL A 66 -14.58 5.56 0.72
C VAL A 66 -13.84 5.94 -0.56
N VAL A 67 -12.86 6.85 -0.49
CA VAL A 67 -12.08 7.27 -1.68
C VAL A 67 -11.34 6.08 -2.30
N TRP A 68 -10.61 5.30 -1.48
CA TRP A 68 -9.88 4.13 -1.98
C TRP A 68 -10.80 3.05 -2.55
N GLN A 69 -11.88 2.70 -1.85
CA GLN A 69 -12.76 1.62 -2.29
C GLN A 69 -13.54 1.99 -3.54
N THR A 70 -13.99 3.25 -3.66
CA THR A 70 -14.67 3.73 -4.86
C THR A 70 -13.83 3.50 -6.10
N ILE A 71 -12.56 3.92 -6.11
CA ILE A 71 -11.71 3.77 -7.28
C ILE A 71 -11.31 2.30 -7.53
N ASN A 72 -11.12 1.51 -6.46
CA ASN A 72 -10.78 0.10 -6.55
C ASN A 72 -11.91 -0.73 -7.18
N VAL A 73 -13.15 -0.48 -6.78
CA VAL A 73 -14.35 -1.16 -7.28
C VAL A 73 -14.66 -0.73 -8.71
N GLU A 74 -14.59 0.58 -9.01
CA GLU A 74 -14.77 1.10 -10.37
C GLU A 74 -13.86 0.39 -11.38
N HIS A 75 -12.60 0.13 -10.99
CA HIS A 75 -11.62 -0.55 -11.84
C HIS A 75 -11.62 -2.08 -11.71
N ALA A 76 -12.56 -2.67 -10.97
CA ALA A 76 -12.60 -4.10 -10.66
C ALA A 76 -11.22 -4.66 -10.21
N CYS A 77 -10.48 -3.90 -9.39
CA CYS A 77 -9.11 -4.27 -9.02
C CYS A 77 -9.12 -5.43 -8.00
N HIS A 78 -8.78 -6.63 -8.48
CA HIS A 78 -8.80 -7.86 -7.68
C HIS A 78 -7.72 -7.90 -6.58
N TYR A 79 -6.69 -7.06 -6.67
CA TYR A 79 -5.69 -6.89 -5.61
C TYR A 79 -6.11 -5.81 -4.61
N CYS A 80 -6.57 -4.67 -5.12
CA CYS A 80 -6.82 -3.48 -4.34
C CYS A 80 -8.06 -3.62 -3.45
N VAL A 81 -9.16 -4.17 -3.98
CA VAL A 81 -10.41 -4.35 -3.22
C VAL A 81 -10.19 -5.15 -1.93
N PRO A 82 -9.65 -6.39 -1.96
CA PRO A 82 -9.44 -7.13 -0.71
C PRO A 82 -8.37 -6.48 0.19
N ALA A 83 -7.31 -5.89 -0.37
CA ALA A 83 -6.27 -5.23 0.42
C ALA A 83 -6.82 -4.03 1.21
N HIS A 84 -7.55 -3.13 0.53
CA HIS A 84 -8.13 -1.95 1.15
C HIS A 84 -9.34 -2.28 2.05
N THR A 85 -10.04 -3.38 1.81
CA THR A 85 -11.04 -3.92 2.76
C THR A 85 -10.38 -4.32 4.08
N GLY A 86 -9.25 -5.04 4.03
CA GLY A 86 -8.50 -5.40 5.24
C GLY A 86 -7.97 -4.18 5.99
N ILE A 87 -7.51 -3.16 5.26
CA ILE A 87 -7.08 -1.89 5.86
C ILE A 87 -8.24 -1.17 6.55
N ALA A 88 -9.41 -1.07 5.90
CA ALA A 88 -10.59 -0.44 6.49
C ALA A 88 -11.00 -1.09 7.81
N HIS A 89 -11.04 -2.43 7.87
CA HIS A 89 -11.29 -3.14 9.13
C HIS A 89 -10.24 -2.84 10.20
N SER A 90 -8.95 -2.74 9.83
CA SER A 90 -7.89 -2.40 10.78
C SER A 90 -7.98 -0.96 11.31
N MET A 91 -8.65 -0.07 10.57
CA MET A 91 -8.93 1.31 10.94
C MET A 91 -10.22 1.45 11.76
N GLY A 92 -10.99 0.37 11.95
CA GLY A 92 -12.25 0.38 12.69
C GLY A 92 -13.45 0.88 11.89
N VAL A 93 -13.36 0.94 10.57
CA VAL A 93 -14.47 1.29 9.67
C VAL A 93 -15.54 0.20 9.71
N ASP A 94 -16.81 0.59 9.79
CA ASP A 94 -17.95 -0.32 9.84
C ASP A 94 -18.06 -1.13 8.52
N PRO A 95 -18.12 -2.48 8.58
CA PRO A 95 -18.29 -3.33 7.40
C PRO A 95 -19.65 -3.19 6.66
N ALA A 96 -20.61 -2.46 7.22
CA ALA A 96 -22.00 -2.32 6.77
C ALA A 96 -22.85 -3.60 6.82
#